data_AF-A0AB38D7Y6-F1
#
_entry.id   AF-A0AB38D7Y6-F1
#
_cell.length_a   1.000
_cell.length_b   1.000
_cell.length_c   1.000
_cell.angle_alpha   90.00
_cell.angle_beta   90.00
_cell.angle_gamma   90.00
#
_symmetry.space_group_name_H-M   'P 1'
#
loop_
_entity.id
_entity.type
_entity.pdbx_description
1 polymer ?
#
loop_
_entity_poly.entity_id
_entity_poly.type
_entity_poly.pdbx_seq_one_letter_code
_entity_poly.pdbx_strand_id
1 'polypeptide(L)'
;MTDWEFSSEMAQEHREIDRRIEDFIDGLDSGYVQRAILVETLEMLRRHIYIEEVFVFPPLRAGGAVMPIFVMMREHGQLWHTMDALVDLLDRGKSPAALRNICLQLLDRLHRHNSKEETIIYPTAETALPRHLGTEIDRFAEHGQVPAGWVCQHARQWIIRT
;
A
#
# COMPACT_ATOMS: atom_id res chain seq x y z
N MET A 1 -8.47 24.18 13.08
CA MET A 1 -8.39 23.66 11.71
C MET A 1 -7.00 23.09 11.60
N THR A 2 -6.86 21.78 11.75
CA THR A 2 -5.59 21.11 11.53
C THR A 2 -5.22 21.31 10.07
N ASP A 3 -4.03 21.87 9.83
CA ASP A 3 -3.42 21.88 8.51
C ASP A 3 -3.17 20.42 8.13
N TRP A 4 -4.13 19.84 7.41
CA TRP A 4 -4.03 18.50 6.86
C TRP A 4 -3.00 18.53 5.73
N GLU A 5 -1.82 17.96 5.99
CA GLU A 5 -0.79 17.72 4.97
C GLU A 5 -0.89 16.28 4.48
N PHE A 6 -1.95 15.97 3.72
CA PHE A 6 -2.20 14.66 3.10
C PHE A 6 -0.92 13.95 2.64
N SER A 7 -0.12 14.63 1.82
CA SER A 7 1.11 14.10 1.24
C SER A 7 2.15 13.72 2.28
N SER A 8 2.26 14.52 3.35
CA SER A 8 3.21 14.30 4.45
C SER A 8 2.82 13.06 5.25
N GLU A 9 1.53 12.89 5.54
CA GLU A 9 1.02 11.73 6.27
C GLU A 9 1.14 10.44 5.46
N MET A 10 0.77 10.46 4.17
CA MET A 10 0.91 9.30 3.30
C MET A 10 2.38 8.90 3.11
N ALA A 11 3.27 9.88 2.92
CA ALA A 11 4.71 9.61 2.86
C ALA A 11 5.29 9.11 4.19
N GLN A 12 4.73 9.53 5.33
CA GLN A 12 5.12 8.98 6.63
C GLN A 12 4.67 7.52 6.78
N GLU A 13 3.49 7.16 6.27
CA GLU A 13 3.04 5.77 6.24
C GLU A 13 3.92 4.91 5.34
N HIS A 14 4.37 5.41 4.17
CA HIS A 14 5.37 4.70 3.34
C HIS A 14 6.62 4.34 4.14
N ARG A 15 7.20 5.32 4.82
CA ARG A 15 8.41 5.11 5.65
C ARG A 15 8.18 4.09 6.76
N GLU A 16 7.00 4.10 7.36
CA GLU A 16 6.65 3.15 8.42
C GLU A 16 6.44 1.73 7.87
N ILE A 17 5.80 1.57 6.69
CA ILE A 17 5.69 0.27 6.01
C ILE A 17 7.09 -0.27 5.69
N ASP A 18 7.94 0.53 5.05
CA ASP A 18 9.29 0.14 4.66
C ASP A 18 10.12 -0.30 5.86
N ARG A 19 10.15 0.53 6.92
CA ARG A 19 10.85 0.24 8.18
C ARG A 19 10.39 -1.07 8.82
N ARG A 20 9.08 -1.35 8.86
CA ARG A 20 8.56 -2.59 9.45
C ARG A 20 8.90 -3.83 8.62
N ILE A 21 9.00 -3.71 7.29
CA ILE A 21 9.47 -4.81 6.44
C ILE A 21 10.97 -5.06 6.67
N GLU A 22 11.77 -4.00 6.80
CA GLU A 22 13.19 -4.08 7.14
C GLU A 22 13.41 -4.74 8.51
N ASP A 23 12.69 -4.31 9.55
CA ASP A 23 12.71 -4.93 10.88
C ASP A 23 12.35 -6.43 10.83
N PHE A 24 11.39 -6.81 9.98
CA PHE A 24 11.02 -8.20 9.80
C PHE A 24 12.16 -9.00 9.14
N ILE A 25 12.84 -8.43 8.14
CA ILE A 25 14.02 -9.04 7.51
C ILE A 25 15.16 -9.22 8.53
N ASP A 26 15.46 -8.21 9.34
CA ASP A 26 16.49 -8.29 10.39
C ASP A 26 16.15 -9.37 11.43
N GLY A 27 14.85 -9.51 11.76
CA GLY A 27 14.34 -10.59 12.57
C GLY A 27 14.61 -11.97 11.95
N LEU A 28 14.35 -12.13 10.64
CA LEU A 28 14.64 -13.37 9.91
C LEU A 28 16.13 -13.71 9.91
N ASP A 29 17.00 -12.71 9.67
CA ASP A 29 18.45 -12.86 9.66
C ASP A 29 18.99 -13.22 11.07
N SER A 30 18.25 -12.86 12.13
CA SER A 30 18.48 -13.25 13.52
C SER A 30 17.84 -14.59 13.92
N GLY A 31 17.17 -15.28 12.99
CA GLY A 31 16.53 -16.60 13.21
C GLY A 31 15.10 -16.55 13.76
N TYR A 32 14.46 -15.38 13.81
CA TYR A 32 13.10 -15.20 14.32
C TYR A 32 12.11 -14.89 13.19
N VAL A 33 11.01 -15.66 13.12
CA VAL A 33 9.91 -15.36 12.21
C VAL A 33 8.81 -14.62 12.97
N GLN A 34 8.85 -13.29 12.93
CA GLN A 34 7.89 -12.43 13.63
C GLN A 34 6.59 -12.27 12.80
N ARG A 35 5.81 -13.37 12.70
CA ARG A 35 4.60 -13.43 11.86
C ARG A 35 3.65 -12.25 12.07
N ALA A 36 3.39 -11.87 13.32
CA ALA A 36 2.48 -10.78 13.65
C ALA A 36 2.93 -9.46 13.01
N ILE A 37 4.22 -9.13 13.09
CA ILE A 37 4.79 -7.91 12.50
C ILE A 37 4.52 -7.88 11.00
N LEU A 38 4.82 -8.98 10.29
CA LEU A 38 4.62 -9.03 8.84
C LEU A 38 3.12 -8.91 8.51
N VAL A 39 2.24 -9.68 9.15
CA VAL A 39 0.79 -9.63 8.88
C VAL A 39 0.23 -8.23 9.07
N GLU A 40 0.51 -7.59 10.19
CA GLU A 40 0.05 -6.22 10.47
C GLU A 40 0.60 -5.19 9.48
N THR A 41 1.85 -5.38 9.01
CA THR A 41 2.46 -4.50 8.00
C THR A 41 1.78 -4.65 6.65
N LEU A 42 1.45 -5.89 6.25
CA LEU A 42 0.70 -6.14 5.02
C LEU A 42 -0.73 -5.61 5.10
N GLU A 43 -1.38 -5.67 6.27
CA GLU A 43 -2.69 -5.05 6.49
C GLU A 43 -2.63 -3.52 6.39
N MET A 44 -1.57 -2.90 6.93
CA MET A 44 -1.31 -1.46 6.80
C MET A 44 -1.15 -1.06 5.32
N LEU A 45 -0.36 -1.81 4.54
CA LEU A 45 -0.20 -1.56 3.10
C LEU A 45 -1.52 -1.78 2.32
N ARG A 46 -2.33 -2.79 2.66
CA ARG A 46 -3.65 -2.98 2.03
C ARG A 46 -4.60 -1.81 2.32
N ARG A 47 -4.55 -1.27 3.54
CA ARG A 47 -5.33 -0.10 3.95
C ARG A 47 -4.87 1.16 3.23
N HIS A 48 -3.57 1.35 3.07
CA HIS A 48 -2.97 2.43 2.29
C HIS A 48 -3.51 2.42 0.85
N ILE A 49 -3.36 1.30 0.15
CA ILE A 49 -3.87 1.08 -1.21
C ILE A 49 -5.38 1.34 -1.30
N TYR A 50 -6.15 0.93 -0.28
CA TYR A 50 -7.59 1.20 -0.22
C TYR A 50 -7.89 2.70 -0.20
N ILE A 51 -7.18 3.46 0.64
CA ILE A 51 -7.38 4.91 0.74
C ILE A 51 -7.19 5.56 -0.62
N GLU A 52 -6.11 5.16 -1.31
CA GLU A 52 -5.78 5.72 -2.60
C GLU A 52 -6.77 5.34 -3.70
N GLU A 53 -7.08 4.04 -3.86
CA GLU A 53 -7.98 3.59 -4.93
C GLU A 53 -9.42 4.08 -4.74
N VAL A 54 -9.88 4.26 -3.49
CA VAL A 54 -11.28 4.59 -3.19
C VAL A 54 -11.51 6.09 -3.05
N PHE A 55 -10.57 6.83 -2.47
CA PHE A 55 -10.76 8.26 -2.23
C PHE A 55 -9.90 9.13 -3.14
N VAL A 56 -8.62 8.82 -3.31
CA VAL A 56 -7.66 9.73 -3.95
C VAL A 56 -7.69 9.65 -5.47
N PHE A 57 -7.64 8.44 -6.02
CA PHE A 57 -7.52 8.22 -7.46
C PHE A 57 -8.77 8.60 -8.26
N PRO A 58 -10.02 8.39 -7.78
CA PRO A 58 -11.21 8.76 -8.53
C PRO A 58 -11.28 10.26 -8.92
N PRO A 59 -11.14 11.23 -7.99
CA PRO A 59 -11.14 12.65 -8.35
C PRO A 59 -9.93 13.04 -9.21
N LEU A 60 -8.74 12.47 -8.98
CA LEU A 60 -7.57 12.75 -9.81
C LEU A 60 -7.76 12.29 -11.26
N ARG A 61 -8.34 11.10 -11.45
CA ARG A 61 -8.69 10.57 -12.77
C ARG A 61 -9.74 11.44 -13.45
N ALA A 62 -10.77 11.90 -12.71
CA ALA A 62 -11.78 12.82 -13.22
C ALA A 62 -11.18 14.19 -13.60
N GLY A 63 -10.15 14.63 -12.89
CA GLY A 63 -9.36 15.84 -13.18
C GLY A 63 -8.36 15.70 -14.33
N GLY A 64 -8.28 14.55 -15.00
CA GLY A 64 -7.45 14.34 -16.19
C GLY A 64 -6.15 13.57 -15.97
N ALA A 65 -5.82 13.14 -14.76
CA ALA A 65 -4.62 12.34 -14.46
C ALA A 65 -4.78 10.85 -14.88
N VAL A 66 -5.41 10.58 -16.03
CA VAL A 66 -5.83 9.24 -16.44
C VAL A 66 -4.66 8.26 -16.55
N MET A 67 -3.56 8.66 -17.22
CA MET A 67 -2.42 7.77 -17.44
C MET A 67 -1.59 7.51 -16.18
N PRO A 68 -1.24 8.51 -15.34
CA PRO A 68 -0.60 8.27 -14.04
C PRO A 68 -1.42 7.31 -13.16
N ILE A 69 -2.73 7.54 -13.03
CA ILE A 69 -3.61 6.68 -12.23
C ILE A 69 -3.66 5.25 -12.79
N PHE A 70 -3.71 5.07 -14.11
CA PHE A 70 -3.65 3.72 -14.70
C PHE A 70 -2.37 2.97 -14.33
N VAL A 71 -1.21 3.66 -14.28
CA VAL A 71 0.04 3.05 -13.85
C VAL A 71 -0.01 2.65 -12.37
N MET A 72 -0.51 3.52 -11.49
CA MET A 72 -0.63 3.24 -10.05
C MET A 72 -1.53 2.03 -9.79
N MET A 73 -2.72 1.99 -10.42
CA MET A 73 -3.64 0.86 -10.28
C MET A 73 -3.00 -0.48 -10.71
N ARG A 74 -2.15 -0.48 -11.74
CA ARG A 74 -1.42 -1.69 -12.17
C ARG A 74 -0.34 -2.08 -11.14
N GLU A 75 0.39 -1.11 -10.61
CA GLU A 75 1.43 -1.33 -9.60
C GLU A 75 0.82 -1.84 -8.29
N HIS A 76 -0.33 -1.33 -7.86
CA HIS A 76 -1.11 -1.86 -6.75
C HIS A 76 -1.45 -3.34 -6.93
N GLY A 77 -1.85 -3.77 -8.13
CA GLY A 77 -2.08 -5.18 -8.42
C GLY A 77 -0.82 -6.04 -8.21
N GLN A 78 0.35 -5.53 -8.61
CA GLN A 78 1.63 -6.25 -8.43
C GLN A 78 2.06 -6.30 -6.96
N LEU A 79 1.91 -5.20 -6.23
CA LEU A 79 2.15 -5.15 -4.80
C LEU A 79 1.24 -6.15 -4.09
N TRP A 80 -0.06 -6.15 -4.41
CA TRP A 80 -1.05 -7.05 -3.84
C TRP A 80 -0.67 -8.53 -3.99
N HIS A 81 -0.30 -8.95 -5.20
CA HIS A 81 0.14 -10.34 -5.43
C HIS A 81 1.43 -10.68 -4.69
N THR A 82 2.33 -9.71 -4.51
CA THR A 82 3.55 -9.90 -3.71
C THR A 82 3.20 -10.08 -2.22
N MET A 83 2.24 -9.32 -1.70
CA MET A 83 1.72 -9.49 -0.34
C MET A 83 1.03 -10.84 -0.14
N ASP A 84 0.20 -11.27 -1.10
CA ASP A 84 -0.48 -12.57 -1.03
C ASP A 84 0.54 -13.72 -1.03
N ALA A 85 1.62 -13.63 -1.82
CA ALA A 85 2.70 -14.60 -1.80
C ALA A 85 3.42 -14.69 -0.43
N LEU A 86 3.56 -13.58 0.28
CA LEU A 86 4.11 -13.56 1.65
C LEU A 86 3.18 -14.25 2.65
N VAL A 87 1.87 -13.98 2.57
CA VAL A 87 0.86 -14.64 3.41
C VAL A 87 0.87 -16.16 3.17
N ASP A 88 0.88 -16.57 1.91
CA ASP A 88 0.96 -17.98 1.50
C ASP A 88 2.22 -18.67 2.04
N LEU A 89 3.38 -18.00 1.97
CA LEU A 89 4.63 -18.54 2.50
C LEU A 89 4.61 -18.67 4.02
N LEU A 90 4.03 -17.69 4.72
CA LEU A 90 3.85 -17.76 6.17
C LEU A 90 2.99 -18.98 6.53
N ASP A 91 1.87 -19.20 5.85
CA ASP A 91 0.90 -20.26 6.16
C ASP A 91 1.41 -21.67 5.83
N ARG A 92 2.24 -21.80 4.78
CA ARG A 92 2.92 -23.06 4.45
C ARG A 92 4.09 -23.36 5.40
N GLY A 93 4.52 -22.38 6.19
CA GLY A 93 5.36 -22.57 7.37
C GLY A 93 6.83 -22.91 7.14
N LYS A 94 7.39 -22.75 5.92
CA LYS A 94 8.78 -23.14 5.64
C LYS A 94 9.41 -22.30 4.53
N SER A 95 10.25 -21.34 4.93
CA SER A 95 11.53 -20.94 4.31
C SER A 95 11.83 -19.48 4.66
N PRO A 96 12.59 -19.20 5.76
CA PRO A 96 13.04 -17.84 6.07
C PRO A 96 13.73 -17.16 4.90
N ALA A 97 14.50 -17.92 4.10
CA ALA A 97 15.14 -17.41 2.89
C ALA A 97 14.12 -16.99 1.80
N ALA A 98 13.02 -17.73 1.63
CA ALA A 98 11.97 -17.35 0.68
C ALA A 98 11.21 -16.11 1.16
N LEU A 99 10.84 -16.05 2.44
CA LEU A 99 10.22 -14.87 3.05
C LEU A 99 11.09 -13.63 2.85
N ARG A 100 12.38 -13.73 3.18
CA ARG A 100 13.37 -12.67 2.97
C ARG A 100 13.42 -12.20 1.51
N ASN A 101 13.51 -13.14 0.57
CA ASN A 101 13.59 -12.81 -0.85
C ASN A 101 12.34 -12.09 -1.36
N ILE A 102 11.14 -12.48 -0.91
CA ILE A 102 9.90 -11.81 -1.32
C ILE A 102 9.75 -10.46 -0.60
N CYS A 103 10.17 -10.32 0.66
CA CYS A 103 10.20 -9.02 1.35
C CYS A 103 11.11 -8.01 0.62
N LEU A 104 12.30 -8.44 0.16
CA LEU A 104 13.18 -7.59 -0.64
C LEU A 104 12.55 -7.19 -1.98
N GLN A 105 11.83 -8.11 -2.64
CA GLN A 105 11.08 -7.79 -3.85
C GLN A 105 9.95 -6.79 -3.58
N LEU A 106 9.28 -6.90 -2.44
CA LEU A 106 8.24 -5.96 -2.03
C LEU A 106 8.82 -4.57 -1.80
N LEU A 107 9.91 -4.45 -1.04
CA LEU A 107 10.61 -3.17 -0.81
C LEU A 107 11.07 -2.51 -2.12
N ASP A 108 11.66 -3.27 -3.03
CA ASP A 108 12.11 -2.76 -4.34
C ASP A 108 10.92 -2.26 -5.20
N ARG A 109 9.75 -2.90 -5.09
CA ARG A 109 8.52 -2.44 -5.74
C ARG A 109 7.96 -1.19 -5.08
N LEU A 110 7.88 -1.17 -3.75
CA LEU A 110 7.43 -0.02 -2.96
C LEU A 110 8.30 1.20 -3.26
N HIS A 111 9.61 1.08 -3.22
CA HIS A 111 10.52 2.19 -3.50
C HIS A 111 10.23 2.88 -4.85
N ARG A 112 10.02 2.11 -5.92
CA ARG A 112 9.65 2.65 -7.25
C ARG A 112 8.23 3.18 -7.32
N HIS A 113 7.32 2.64 -6.53
CA HIS A 113 5.91 3.01 -6.50
C HIS A 113 5.74 4.31 -5.72
N ASN A 114 6.18 4.32 -4.46
CA ASN A 114 6.18 5.45 -3.53
C ASN A 114 6.86 6.68 -4.15
N SER A 115 7.98 6.50 -4.86
CA SER A 115 8.67 7.61 -5.54
C SER A 115 7.77 8.31 -6.58
N LYS A 116 6.92 7.58 -7.31
CA LYS A 116 5.98 8.20 -8.26
C LYS A 116 4.82 8.88 -7.54
N GLU A 117 4.37 8.32 -6.43
CA GLU A 117 3.31 8.92 -5.65
C GLU A 117 3.74 10.25 -5.05
N GLU A 118 4.86 10.25 -4.35
CA GLU A 118 5.39 11.42 -3.67
C GLU A 118 5.79 12.54 -4.64
N THR A 119 6.22 12.20 -5.86
CA THR A 119 6.68 13.21 -6.85
C THR A 119 5.63 13.62 -7.87
N ILE A 120 4.57 12.82 -8.07
CA ILE A 120 3.57 13.06 -9.13
C ILE A 120 2.16 13.07 -8.55
N ILE A 121 1.77 12.01 -7.82
CA ILE A 121 0.38 11.84 -7.40
C ILE A 121 0.02 12.78 -6.25
N TYR A 122 0.79 12.78 -5.17
CA TYR A 122 0.51 13.58 -3.98
C TYR A 122 0.54 15.10 -4.26
N PRO A 123 1.49 15.66 -5.03
CA PRO A 123 1.42 17.06 -5.45
C PRO A 123 0.16 17.38 -6.27
N THR A 124 -0.28 16.44 -7.13
CA THR A 124 -1.53 16.63 -7.87
C THR A 124 -2.73 16.59 -6.91
N ALA A 125 -2.72 15.68 -5.94
CA ALA A 125 -3.76 15.52 -4.93
C ALA A 125 -3.97 16.78 -4.09
N GLU A 126 -2.89 17.45 -3.66
CA GLU A 126 -2.98 18.71 -2.90
C GLU A 126 -3.74 19.81 -3.63
N THR A 127 -3.61 19.87 -4.97
CA THR A 127 -4.27 20.89 -5.79
C THR A 127 -5.67 20.50 -6.24
N ALA A 128 -5.95 19.20 -6.34
CA ALA A 128 -7.15 18.67 -6.99
C ALA A 128 -8.19 18.09 -6.00
N LEU A 129 -7.79 17.67 -4.79
CA LEU A 129 -8.72 17.07 -3.83
C LEU A 129 -9.60 18.14 -3.17
N PRO A 130 -10.93 17.96 -3.17
CA PRO A 130 -11.82 18.83 -2.41
C PRO A 130 -11.55 18.71 -0.90
N ARG A 131 -11.63 19.83 -0.17
CA ARG A 131 -11.40 19.84 1.29
C ARG A 131 -12.26 18.84 2.08
N HIS A 132 -13.50 18.60 1.66
CA HIS A 132 -14.37 17.64 2.35
C HIS A 132 -13.85 16.20 2.26
N LEU A 133 -13.18 15.86 1.15
CA LEU A 133 -12.61 14.54 0.92
C LEU A 133 -11.38 14.31 1.81
N GLY A 134 -10.61 15.36 2.10
CA GLY A 134 -9.58 15.33 3.16
C GLY A 134 -10.19 14.83 4.47
N THR A 135 -11.20 15.50 5.00
CA THR A 135 -11.87 15.08 6.25
C THR A 135 -12.43 13.64 6.23
N GLU A 136 -12.84 13.14 5.07
CA GLU A 136 -13.26 11.73 4.92
C GLU A 136 -12.08 10.76 4.98
N ILE A 137 -10.96 11.13 4.36
CA ILE A 137 -9.70 10.39 4.42
C ILE A 137 -9.18 10.37 5.87
N ASP A 138 -9.15 11.50 6.58
CA ASP A 138 -8.71 11.57 7.99
C ASP A 138 -9.54 10.62 8.86
N ARG A 139 -10.86 10.69 8.72
CA ARG A 139 -11.79 9.85 9.48
C ARG A 139 -11.58 8.37 9.17
N PHE A 140 -11.37 8.04 7.90
CA PHE A 140 -11.07 6.66 7.51
C PHE A 140 -9.68 6.23 8.03
N ALA A 141 -8.71 7.15 8.05
CA ALA A 141 -7.37 6.85 8.53
C ALA A 141 -7.36 6.53 10.03
N GLU A 142 -8.15 7.27 10.82
CA GLU A 142 -8.25 7.10 12.28
C GLU A 142 -9.13 5.91 12.71
N HIS A 143 -10.23 5.67 11.99
CA HIS A 143 -11.30 4.77 12.46
C HIS A 143 -11.82 3.79 11.40
N GLY A 144 -11.42 3.98 10.15
CA GLY A 144 -11.88 3.17 9.03
C GLY A 144 -11.29 1.77 9.04
N GLN A 145 -12.06 0.84 8.50
CA GLN A 145 -11.59 -0.50 8.19
C GLN A 145 -11.81 -0.78 6.71
N VAL A 146 -10.84 -1.44 6.09
CA VAL A 146 -11.00 -1.96 4.74
C VAL A 146 -12.16 -2.97 4.76
N PRO A 147 -13.14 -2.87 3.84
CA PRO A 147 -14.27 -3.80 3.81
C PRO A 147 -13.80 -5.25 3.68
N ALA A 148 -14.48 -6.17 4.37
CA ALA A 148 -14.15 -7.59 4.31
C ALA A 148 -14.20 -8.12 2.87
N GLY A 149 -13.15 -8.83 2.46
CA GLY A 149 -13.01 -9.38 1.11
C GLY A 149 -12.71 -8.33 0.03
N TRP A 150 -12.42 -7.08 0.40
CA TRP A 150 -11.94 -6.10 -0.57
C TRP A 150 -10.55 -6.49 -1.10
N VAL A 151 -10.39 -6.33 -2.40
CA VAL A 151 -9.15 -6.60 -3.15
C VAL A 151 -8.96 -5.43 -4.12
N CYS A 152 -7.73 -4.94 -4.24
CA CYS A 152 -7.43 -3.85 -5.16
C CYS A 152 -7.87 -4.19 -6.60
N GLN A 153 -8.27 -3.18 -7.37
CA GLN A 153 -9.03 -3.40 -8.60
C GLN A 153 -8.29 -4.29 -9.62
N HIS A 154 -6.97 -4.13 -9.74
CA HIS A 154 -6.18 -4.91 -10.72
C HIS A 154 -5.84 -6.32 -10.23
N ALA A 155 -5.71 -6.55 -8.91
CA ALA A 155 -5.56 -7.91 -8.39
C ALA A 155 -6.87 -8.71 -8.55
N ARG A 156 -8.03 -8.06 -8.38
CA ARG A 156 -9.34 -8.70 -8.59
C ARG A 156 -9.55 -9.17 -10.04
N GLN A 157 -9.08 -8.39 -11.01
CA GLN A 157 -9.17 -8.76 -12.44
C GLN A 157 -8.36 -10.01 -12.77
N TRP A 158 -7.31 -10.31 -12.00
CA TRP A 158 -6.54 -11.54 -12.12
C TRP A 158 -7.33 -12.75 -11.59
N ILE A 159 -7.98 -12.61 -10.43
CA ILE A 159 -8.79 -13.68 -9.82
C ILE A 159 -9.96 -14.11 -10.72
N ILE A 160 -10.60 -13.17 -11.42
CA ILE A 160 -11.75 -13.47 -12.31
C ILE A 160 -11.31 -14.16 -13.62
N ARG A 161 -10.00 -14.15 -13.94
CA ARG A 161 -9.46 -14.71 -15.20
C ARG A 161 -8.79 -16.09 -15.04
N THR A 162 -8.67 -16.60 -13.82
CA THR A 162 -8.19 -17.96 -13.48
C THR A 162 -9.34 -18.85 -13.06
#